data_AF-A0A1C7W3L1-F1
#
_entry.id   AF-A0A1C7W3L1-F1
#
_cell.length_a   1.000
_cell.length_b   1.000
_cell.length_c   1.000
_cell.angle_alpha   90.00
_cell.angle_beta   90.00
_cell.angle_gamma   90.00
#
_symmetry.space_group_name_H-M   'P 1'
#
loop_
_entity.id
_entity.type
_entity.pdbx_description
1 polymer ?
#
loop_
_entity_poly.entity_id
_entity_poly.type
_entity_poly.pdbx_seq_one_letter_code
_entity_poly.pdbx_strand_id
1 'polypeptide(L)'
;MVGLIVIIVCIALSIFFYKKMVKILRTKGRGKLSTLFIALSSSSLVFIVSMMIGISNFFPEAQSSKSNEGGHIVNNTTAIESSLEIRIQEEINSLPEGSAKRGSAISVYKEYGVSNKDLSEALKKADCYNAIITKMKIHQSAYSYETKSWQSFKDFERDVGGDAYLKAEMDYRKRYNEEFGRNQKKLSNELALCTYNVAQSLPEHLPRPKPEEY
;
A
#
# COMPACT_ATOMS: atom_id res chain seq x y z
N MET A 1 1.09 -21.57 -30.56
CA MET A 1 2.54 -21.29 -30.55
C MET A 1 2.98 -20.42 -29.37
N VAL A 2 2.28 -19.33 -29.06
CA VAL A 2 2.63 -18.42 -27.94
C VAL A 2 2.71 -19.12 -26.58
N GLY A 3 1.80 -20.04 -26.26
CA GLY A 3 1.82 -20.78 -24.98
C GLY A 3 3.06 -21.64 -24.76
N LEU A 4 3.59 -22.28 -25.82
CA LEU A 4 4.83 -23.06 -25.73
C LEU A 4 6.05 -22.18 -25.47
N ILE A 5 6.09 -20.98 -26.06
CA ILE A 5 7.17 -20.01 -25.86
C ILE A 5 7.18 -19.54 -24.39
N VAL A 6 6.00 -19.27 -23.81
CA VAL A 6 5.87 -18.88 -22.40
C VAL A 6 6.36 -19.99 -21.47
N ILE A 7 6.02 -21.26 -21.74
CA ILE A 7 6.50 -22.41 -20.95
C ILE A 7 8.03 -22.51 -21.00
N ILE A 8 8.63 -22.38 -22.19
CA ILE A 8 10.09 -22.44 -22.36
C ILE A 8 10.79 -21.32 -21.58
N VAL A 9 10.25 -20.09 -21.63
CA VAL A 9 10.78 -18.95 -20.86
C VAL A 9 10.66 -19.18 -19.35
N CYS A 10 9.54 -19.74 -18.89
CA CYS A 10 9.34 -20.06 -17.47
C CYS A 10 10.35 -21.10 -16.96
N ILE A 11 10.63 -22.13 -17.76
CA ILE A 11 11.63 -23.15 -17.43
C ILE A 11 13.03 -22.53 -17.39
N ALA A 12 13.39 -21.71 -18.37
CA ALA A 12 14.70 -21.04 -18.42
C ALA A 12 14.93 -20.11 -17.23
N LEU A 13 13.92 -19.32 -16.85
CA LEU A 13 13.97 -18.43 -15.67
C LEU A 13 14.08 -19.24 -14.38
N SER A 14 13.31 -20.32 -14.24
CA SER A 14 13.37 -21.20 -13.07
C SER A 14 14.77 -21.78 -12.88
N ILE A 15 15.42 -22.24 -13.96
CA ILE A 15 16.79 -22.76 -13.93
C ILE A 15 17.79 -21.65 -13.59
N PHE A 16 17.62 -20.44 -14.14
CA PHE A 16 18.49 -19.30 -13.87
C PHE A 16 18.45 -18.88 -12.40
N PHE A 17 17.25 -18.71 -11.83
CA PHE A 17 17.07 -18.38 -10.42
C PHE A 17 17.60 -19.48 -9.51
N TYR A 18 17.37 -20.75 -9.86
CA TYR A 18 17.92 -21.88 -9.12
C TYR A 18 19.46 -21.84 -9.08
N LYS A 19 20.13 -21.66 -10.22
CA LYS A 19 21.60 -21.57 -10.28
C LYS A 19 22.15 -20.38 -9.48
N LYS A 20 21.51 -19.21 -9.57
CA LYS A 20 21.92 -18.00 -8.84
C LYS A 20 21.76 -18.18 -7.32
N MET A 21 20.66 -18.80 -6.90
CA MET A 21 20.41 -19.08 -5.48
C MET A 21 21.33 -20.15 -4.90
N VAL A 22 21.61 -21.22 -5.64
CA VAL A 22 22.60 -22.25 -5.22
C VAL A 22 23.99 -21.62 -5.04
N LYS A 23 24.39 -20.68 -5.90
CA LYS A 23 25.67 -19.96 -5.77
C LYS A 23 25.73 -19.09 -4.50
N ILE A 24 24.61 -18.47 -4.12
CA ILE A 24 24.49 -17.68 -2.89
C ILE A 24 24.47 -18.59 -1.64
N LEU A 25 23.77 -19.73 -1.71
CA LEU A 25 23.71 -20.75 -0.66
C LEU A 25 25.07 -21.40 -0.37
N ARG A 26 25.94 -21.49 -1.38
CA ARG A 26 27.28 -22.08 -1.23
C ARG A 26 28.29 -21.11 -0.61
N THR A 27 28.05 -19.80 -0.66
CA THR A 27 28.98 -18.76 -0.19
C THR A 27 28.61 -18.15 1.16
N LYS A 28 27.36 -18.31 1.63
CA LYS A 28 26.93 -17.90 2.97
C LYS A 28 26.32 -19.10 3.70
N GLY A 29 26.96 -19.48 4.81
CA GLY A 29 26.54 -20.59 5.66
C GLY A 29 25.03 -20.58 5.95
N ARG A 30 24.45 -21.79 5.85
CA ARG A 30 23.05 -22.18 6.06
C ARG A 30 22.26 -21.32 7.05
N GLY A 31 21.33 -20.52 6.55
CA GLY A 31 20.25 -19.90 7.34
C GLY A 31 18.88 -20.46 6.95
N LYS A 32 18.01 -20.74 7.93
CA LYS A 32 16.65 -21.30 7.79
C LYS A 32 15.73 -20.51 6.82
N LEU A 33 16.03 -19.25 6.55
CA LEU A 33 15.25 -18.39 5.64
C LEU A 33 15.41 -18.75 4.16
N SER A 34 16.53 -19.35 3.74
CA SER A 34 16.75 -19.63 2.31
C SER A 34 15.80 -20.69 1.76
N THR A 35 15.36 -21.65 2.58
CA THR A 35 14.39 -22.67 2.18
C THR A 35 12.99 -22.08 1.99
N LEU A 36 12.64 -21.05 2.77
CA LEU A 36 11.38 -20.32 2.63
C LEU A 36 11.34 -19.52 1.33
N PHE A 37 12.42 -18.82 0.97
CA PHE A 37 12.47 -18.06 -0.29
C PHE A 37 12.38 -18.97 -1.52
N ILE A 38 12.94 -20.19 -1.45
CA ILE A 38 12.84 -21.18 -2.54
C ILE A 38 11.39 -21.65 -2.74
N ALA A 39 10.65 -21.91 -1.65
CA ALA A 39 9.25 -22.32 -1.73
C ALA A 39 8.30 -21.18 -2.18
N LEU A 40 8.60 -19.94 -1.76
CA LEU A 40 7.80 -18.77 -2.13
C LEU A 40 8.01 -18.35 -3.59
N SER A 41 9.24 -18.49 -4.12
CA SER A 41 9.55 -18.09 -5.49
C SER A 41 8.96 -19.04 -6.54
N SER A 42 8.84 -20.34 -6.24
CA SER A 42 8.26 -21.30 -7.19
C SER A 42 6.75 -21.12 -7.31
N SER A 43 6.06 -20.86 -6.20
CA SER A 43 4.59 -20.73 -6.17
C SER A 43 4.09 -19.42 -6.81
N SER A 44 4.84 -18.33 -6.64
CA SER A 44 4.47 -17.01 -7.19
C SER A 44 4.60 -16.91 -8.71
N LEU A 45 5.61 -17.57 -9.30
CA LEU A 45 5.80 -17.57 -10.77
C LEU A 45 4.71 -18.36 -11.50
N VAL A 46 4.28 -19.51 -10.95
CA VAL A 46 3.18 -20.29 -11.53
C VAL A 46 1.86 -19.52 -11.44
N PHE A 47 1.63 -18.81 -10.34
CA PHE A 47 0.43 -17.99 -10.15
C PHE A 47 0.34 -16.84 -11.17
N ILE A 48 1.42 -16.06 -11.37
CA ILE A 48 1.44 -14.95 -12.33
C ILE A 48 1.19 -15.45 -13.76
N VAL A 49 1.79 -16.58 -14.14
CA VAL A 49 1.62 -17.15 -15.49
C VAL A 49 0.19 -17.67 -15.68
N SER A 50 -0.40 -18.32 -14.67
CA SER A 50 -1.79 -18.78 -14.73
C SER A 50 -2.80 -17.62 -14.81
N MET A 51 -2.53 -16.53 -14.10
CA MET A 51 -3.38 -15.32 -14.10
C MET A 51 -3.31 -14.58 -15.44
N MET A 52 -2.11 -14.48 -16.05
CA MET A 52 -1.95 -13.86 -17.37
C MET A 52 -2.66 -14.62 -18.49
N ILE A 53 -2.70 -15.95 -18.43
CA ILE A 53 -3.44 -16.78 -19.40
C ILE A 53 -4.95 -16.78 -19.11
N GLY A 54 -5.33 -16.69 -17.83
CA GLY A 54 -6.73 -16.63 -17.40
C GLY A 54 -7.44 -15.34 -17.83
N ILE A 55 -6.75 -14.19 -17.75
CA ILE A 55 -7.32 -12.88 -18.11
C ILE A 55 -7.63 -12.79 -19.62
N SER A 56 -6.79 -13.37 -20.48
CA SER A 56 -7.00 -13.34 -21.94
C SER A 56 -8.13 -14.24 -22.45
N ASN A 57 -8.62 -15.19 -21.63
CA ASN A 57 -9.74 -16.08 -22.01
C ASN A 57 -11.09 -15.69 -21.37
N PHE A 58 -11.09 -14.85 -20.33
CA PHE A 58 -12.32 -14.45 -19.63
C PHE A 58 -12.92 -13.11 -20.10
N PHE A 59 -12.14 -12.28 -20.82
CA PHE A 59 -12.63 -11.01 -21.37
C PHE A 59 -12.35 -10.93 -22.87
N PRO A 60 -13.26 -11.41 -23.74
CA PRO A 60 -13.22 -11.03 -25.14
C PRO A 60 -13.48 -9.52 -25.24
N GLU A 61 -12.54 -8.84 -25.88
CA GLU A 61 -12.53 -7.41 -26.16
C GLU A 61 -13.80 -7.00 -26.94
N ALA A 62 -14.69 -6.24 -26.31
CA ALA A 62 -15.87 -5.69 -26.97
C ALA A 62 -15.45 -4.45 -27.79
N GLN A 63 -15.36 -4.65 -29.11
CA GLN A 63 -15.25 -3.56 -30.08
C GLN A 63 -16.49 -2.66 -30.07
N SER A 64 -16.22 -1.38 -30.35
CA SER A 64 -17.11 -0.24 -30.59
C SER A 64 -18.55 -0.54 -31.05
N SER A 65 -19.51 0.21 -30.49
CA SER A 65 -20.73 0.58 -31.21
C SER A 65 -21.12 2.05 -30.95
N LYS A 66 -21.25 2.80 -32.05
CA LYS A 66 -21.94 4.09 -32.19
C LYS A 66 -23.46 3.88 -32.24
N SER A 67 -24.21 4.96 -31.93
CA SER A 67 -25.68 5.21 -32.09
C SER A 67 -26.37 5.36 -30.73
N ASN A 68 -27.21 6.35 -30.41
CA ASN A 68 -27.83 7.45 -31.16
C ASN A 68 -28.30 8.54 -30.16
N GLU A 69 -28.51 9.75 -30.66
CA GLU A 69 -29.13 10.87 -29.97
C GLU A 69 -30.51 10.56 -29.39
N GLY A 70 -30.78 11.13 -28.21
CA GLY A 70 -32.09 11.22 -27.59
C GLY A 70 -32.02 12.25 -26.46
N GLY A 71 -32.37 13.50 -26.75
CA GLY A 71 -32.29 14.60 -25.80
C GLY A 71 -33.24 14.44 -24.62
N HIS A 72 -32.72 14.62 -23.40
CA HIS A 72 -33.47 15.07 -22.23
C HIS A 72 -32.48 15.60 -21.17
N ILE A 73 -32.47 16.93 -20.99
CA ILE A 73 -31.89 17.71 -19.86
C ILE A 73 -30.58 17.13 -19.28
N VAL A 74 -29.45 17.48 -19.90
CA VAL A 74 -28.11 17.26 -19.33
C VAL A 74 -27.92 18.26 -18.18
N ASN A 75 -28.10 17.76 -16.97
CA ASN A 75 -27.79 18.48 -15.73
C ASN A 75 -26.29 18.77 -15.70
N ASN A 76 -25.91 20.03 -15.46
CA ASN A 76 -24.52 20.51 -15.39
C ASN A 76 -23.56 19.59 -14.59
N THR A 77 -24.07 18.87 -13.59
CA THR A 77 -23.33 17.93 -12.74
C THR A 77 -22.64 16.82 -13.52
N THR A 78 -23.30 16.18 -14.50
CA THR A 78 -22.70 15.07 -15.27
C THR A 78 -21.60 15.53 -16.23
N ALA A 79 -21.68 16.77 -16.71
CA ALA A 79 -20.64 17.36 -17.56
C ALA A 79 -19.40 17.75 -16.74
N ILE A 80 -19.59 18.23 -15.50
CA ILE A 80 -18.51 18.55 -14.58
C ILE A 80 -17.81 17.27 -14.11
N GLU A 81 -18.56 16.24 -13.72
CA GLU A 81 -17.99 14.95 -13.31
C GLU A 81 -17.15 14.34 -14.45
N SER A 82 -17.70 14.25 -15.66
CA SER A 82 -16.96 13.69 -16.81
C SER A 82 -15.72 14.49 -17.18
N SER A 83 -15.76 15.84 -17.13
CA SER A 83 -14.59 16.66 -17.43
C SER A 83 -13.49 16.58 -16.35
N LEU A 84 -13.87 16.51 -15.07
CA LEU A 84 -12.96 16.32 -13.95
C LEU A 84 -12.27 14.95 -14.02
N GLU A 85 -13.04 13.89 -14.26
CA GLU A 85 -12.52 12.52 -14.40
C GLU A 85 -11.49 12.41 -15.53
N ILE A 86 -11.79 12.97 -16.71
CA ILE A 86 -10.86 12.98 -17.84
C ILE A 86 -9.55 13.67 -17.45
N ARG A 87 -9.63 14.86 -16.85
CA ARG A 87 -8.45 15.63 -16.46
C ARG A 87 -7.58 14.90 -15.44
N ILE A 88 -8.19 14.31 -14.42
CA ILE A 88 -7.44 13.53 -13.40
C ILE A 88 -6.81 12.29 -14.04
N GLN A 89 -7.52 11.63 -14.96
CA GLN A 89 -7.00 10.44 -15.64
C GLN A 89 -5.83 10.79 -16.57
N GLU A 90 -5.87 11.92 -17.27
CA GLU A 90 -4.73 12.45 -18.05
C GLU A 90 -3.53 12.75 -17.14
N GLU A 91 -3.74 13.38 -15.98
CA GLU A 91 -2.69 13.62 -14.99
C GLU A 91 -2.06 12.29 -14.54
N ILE A 92 -2.86 11.30 -14.17
CA ILE A 92 -2.39 9.97 -13.78
C ILE A 92 -1.61 9.32 -14.93
N ASN A 93 -2.11 9.43 -16.17
CA ASN A 93 -1.51 8.83 -17.35
C ASN A 93 -0.18 9.48 -17.73
N SER A 94 0.01 10.77 -17.44
CA SER A 94 1.27 11.48 -17.63
C SER A 94 2.40 11.01 -16.71
N LEU A 95 2.06 10.33 -15.60
CA LEU A 95 3.04 9.79 -14.64
C LEU A 95 3.59 8.44 -15.10
N PRO A 96 4.90 8.15 -14.90
CA PRO A 96 5.50 6.89 -15.30
C PRO A 96 4.78 5.68 -14.69
N GLU A 97 4.55 4.66 -15.52
CA GLU A 97 3.97 3.40 -15.05
C GLU A 97 4.84 2.76 -13.96
N GLY A 98 4.17 2.17 -12.95
CA GLY A 98 4.84 1.57 -11.79
C GLY A 98 5.48 2.57 -10.81
N SER A 99 5.43 3.88 -11.08
CA SER A 99 5.99 4.87 -10.15
C SER A 99 5.13 5.04 -8.89
N ALA A 100 5.79 5.28 -7.75
CA ALA A 100 5.10 5.58 -6.48
C ALA A 100 4.18 6.80 -6.59
N LYS A 101 4.56 7.80 -7.40
CA LYS A 101 3.74 8.99 -7.68
C LYS A 101 2.44 8.61 -8.40
N ARG A 102 2.52 7.75 -9.42
CA ARG A 102 1.34 7.24 -10.13
C ARG A 102 0.45 6.42 -9.19
N GLY A 103 1.04 5.56 -8.37
CA GLY A 103 0.31 4.78 -7.36
C GLY A 103 -0.45 5.66 -6.36
N SER A 104 0.20 6.70 -5.82
CA SER A 104 -0.42 7.68 -4.93
C SER A 104 -1.57 8.42 -5.63
N ALA A 105 -1.36 8.86 -6.87
CA ALA A 105 -2.39 9.56 -7.62
C ALA A 105 -3.63 8.71 -7.88
N ILE A 106 -3.44 7.43 -8.21
CA ILE A 106 -4.53 6.46 -8.36
C ILE A 106 -5.27 6.24 -7.03
N SER A 107 -4.56 6.08 -5.91
CA SER A 107 -5.18 5.87 -4.59
C SER A 107 -6.02 7.08 -4.21
N VAL A 108 -5.45 8.28 -4.34
CA VAL A 108 -6.15 9.52 -3.98
C VAL A 108 -7.41 9.71 -4.83
N TYR A 109 -7.32 9.50 -6.14
CA TYR A 109 -8.48 9.59 -7.01
C TYR A 109 -9.58 8.58 -6.63
N LYS A 110 -9.21 7.32 -6.35
CA LYS A 110 -10.15 6.28 -5.95
C LYS A 110 -10.82 6.59 -4.61
N GLU A 111 -10.04 6.94 -3.60
CA GLU A 111 -10.50 7.13 -2.23
C GLU A 111 -11.22 8.46 -2.01
N TYR A 112 -10.74 9.53 -2.65
CA TYR A 112 -11.17 10.90 -2.36
C TYR A 112 -11.78 11.64 -3.55
N GLY A 113 -11.72 11.09 -4.76
CA GLY A 113 -12.41 11.66 -5.94
C GLY A 113 -11.80 12.97 -6.44
N VAL A 114 -10.53 13.23 -6.17
CA VAL A 114 -9.84 14.49 -6.46
C VAL A 114 -8.46 14.25 -7.08
N SER A 115 -7.87 15.28 -7.70
CA SER A 115 -6.46 15.24 -8.10
C SER A 115 -5.55 15.15 -6.87
N ASN A 116 -4.50 14.33 -6.97
CA ASN A 116 -3.47 14.22 -5.95
C ASN A 116 -2.69 15.51 -5.76
N LYS A 117 -2.52 16.30 -6.81
CA LYS A 117 -1.89 17.62 -6.72
C LYS A 117 -2.75 18.57 -5.88
N ASP A 118 -4.02 18.71 -6.24
CA ASP A 118 -4.94 19.64 -5.59
C ASP A 118 -5.15 19.27 -4.11
N LEU A 119 -5.31 17.98 -3.82
CA LEU A 119 -5.41 17.50 -2.44
C LEU A 119 -4.13 17.78 -1.64
N SER A 120 -2.95 17.53 -2.20
CA SER A 120 -1.67 17.78 -1.53
C SER A 120 -1.47 19.27 -1.21
N GLU A 121 -1.85 20.15 -2.11
CA GLU A 121 -1.78 21.60 -1.90
C GLU A 121 -2.76 22.07 -0.83
N ALA A 122 -3.98 21.51 -0.81
CA ALA A 122 -4.99 21.82 0.20
C ALA A 122 -4.60 21.30 1.60
N LEU A 123 -4.11 20.06 1.70
CA LEU A 123 -3.70 19.46 2.98
C LEU A 123 -2.56 20.22 3.65
N LYS A 124 -1.60 20.74 2.88
CA LYS A 124 -0.51 21.57 3.43
C LYS A 124 -1.01 22.81 4.17
N LYS A 125 -2.16 23.34 3.75
CA LYS A 125 -2.81 24.52 4.36
C LYS A 125 -3.79 24.14 5.47
N ALA A 126 -4.15 22.88 5.61
CA ALA A 126 -5.15 22.43 6.57
C ALA A 126 -4.56 22.28 7.98
N ASP A 127 -5.12 22.99 8.95
CA ASP A 127 -4.69 22.93 10.35
C ASP A 127 -4.83 21.51 10.94
N CYS A 128 -5.91 20.80 10.61
CA CYS A 128 -6.11 19.42 11.08
C CYS A 128 -4.98 18.50 10.63
N TYR A 129 -4.54 18.64 9.37
CA TYR A 129 -3.48 17.81 8.80
C TYR A 129 -2.15 18.10 9.50
N ASN A 130 -1.78 19.37 9.63
CA ASN A 130 -0.54 19.79 10.27
C ASN A 130 -0.48 19.38 11.75
N ALA A 131 -1.58 19.51 12.48
CA ALA A 131 -1.67 19.06 13.87
C ALA A 131 -1.50 17.53 13.99
N ILE A 132 -2.18 16.74 13.16
CA ILE A 132 -2.11 15.28 13.22
C ILE A 132 -0.72 14.76 12.82
N ILE A 133 -0.13 15.30 11.74
CA ILE A 133 1.24 14.93 11.33
C ILE A 133 2.25 15.26 12.44
N THR A 134 2.06 16.37 13.16
CA THR A 134 2.91 16.71 14.30
C THR A 134 2.76 15.68 15.43
N LYS A 135 1.53 15.30 15.80
CA LYS A 135 1.28 14.24 16.79
C LYS A 135 1.90 12.91 16.38
N MET A 136 1.76 12.50 15.11
CA MET A 136 2.36 11.27 14.59
C MET A 136 3.89 11.28 14.72
N LYS A 137 4.54 12.40 14.38
CA LYS A 137 6.00 12.54 14.52
C LYS A 137 6.45 12.42 15.98
N ILE A 138 5.75 13.09 16.90
CA ILE A 138 6.04 13.01 18.35
C ILE A 138 5.88 11.57 18.84
N HIS A 139 4.76 10.92 18.49
CA HIS A 139 4.46 9.55 18.89
C HIS A 139 5.51 8.56 18.37
N GLN A 140 5.90 8.67 17.10
CA GLN A 140 6.93 7.83 16.50
C GLN A 140 8.31 8.09 17.09
N SER A 141 8.64 9.35 17.42
CA SER A 141 9.89 9.68 18.10
C SER A 141 9.95 9.12 19.51
N ALA A 142 8.86 9.19 20.29
CA ALA A 142 8.78 8.63 21.63
C ALA A 142 8.97 7.10 21.61
N TYR A 143 8.34 6.42 20.65
CA TYR A 143 8.54 4.98 20.45
C TYR A 143 9.97 4.63 20.07
N SER A 144 10.56 5.36 19.12
CA SER A 144 11.95 5.14 18.71
C SER A 144 12.92 5.34 19.88
N TYR A 145 12.71 6.38 20.69
CA TYR A 145 13.52 6.66 21.88
C TYR A 145 13.43 5.52 22.91
N GLU A 146 12.22 5.10 23.25
CA GLU A 146 11.97 4.03 24.21
C GLU A 146 12.57 2.70 23.72
N THR A 147 12.26 2.29 22.49
CA THR A 147 12.68 0.98 21.97
C THR A 147 14.17 0.88 21.69
N LYS A 148 14.88 2.00 21.56
CA LYS A 148 16.32 2.02 21.33
C LYS A 148 17.12 1.51 22.53
N SER A 149 16.60 1.66 23.75
CA SER A 149 17.29 1.22 24.98
C SER A 149 17.00 -0.23 25.34
N TRP A 150 16.10 -0.89 24.61
CA TRP A 150 15.65 -2.24 24.92
C TRP A 150 16.78 -3.27 24.76
N GLN A 151 17.15 -3.88 25.89
CA GLN A 151 18.11 -4.97 25.94
C GLN A 151 17.54 -6.28 25.38
N SER A 152 18.41 -7.25 25.10
CA SER A 152 17.96 -8.58 24.71
C SER A 152 17.29 -9.26 25.90
N PHE A 153 16.22 -10.03 25.67
CA PHE A 153 15.58 -10.80 26.74
C PHE A 153 16.55 -11.76 27.46
N LYS A 154 17.58 -12.24 26.76
CA LYS A 154 18.64 -13.09 27.34
C LYS A 154 19.46 -12.39 28.43
N ASP A 155 19.51 -11.07 28.42
CA ASP A 155 20.25 -10.31 29.42
C ASP A 155 19.51 -10.37 30.78
N PHE A 156 18.17 -10.50 30.76
CA PHE A 156 17.33 -10.63 31.95
C PHE A 156 17.30 -12.05 32.54
N GLU A 157 17.58 -13.09 31.73
CA GLU A 157 17.68 -14.48 32.20
C GLU A 157 18.89 -14.73 33.11
N ARG A 158 19.93 -13.88 33.02
CA ARG A 158 21.21 -14.06 33.72
C ARG A 158 21.25 -13.46 35.13
N ASP A 159 20.27 -12.65 35.49
CA ASP A 159 20.23 -11.96 36.78
C ASP A 159 19.52 -12.81 37.85
N VAL A 160 19.92 -12.64 39.13
CA VAL A 160 19.34 -13.36 40.26
C VAL A 160 17.84 -13.00 40.38
N GLY A 161 16.96 -13.97 40.14
CA GLY A 161 15.50 -13.75 40.00
C GLY A 161 14.99 -13.67 38.56
N GLY A 162 15.81 -14.08 37.58
CA GLY A 162 15.64 -13.88 36.13
C GLY A 162 14.25 -14.17 35.54
N ASP A 163 13.51 -15.16 36.05
CA ASP A 163 12.16 -15.46 35.53
C ASP A 163 11.14 -14.34 35.82
N ALA A 164 11.21 -13.71 36.99
CA ALA A 164 10.29 -12.65 37.39
C ALA A 164 10.59 -11.34 36.65
N TYR A 165 11.87 -10.98 36.52
CA TYR A 165 12.29 -9.79 35.78
C TYR A 165 12.06 -9.94 34.28
N LEU A 166 12.37 -11.11 33.69
CA LEU A 166 12.08 -11.40 32.30
C LEU A 166 10.58 -11.27 32.01
N LYS A 167 9.73 -11.85 32.86
CA LYS A 167 8.28 -11.78 32.69
C LYS A 167 7.77 -10.33 32.79
N ALA A 168 8.25 -9.57 33.77
CA ALA A 168 7.90 -8.16 33.92
C ALA A 168 8.28 -7.32 32.69
N GLU A 169 9.48 -7.55 32.13
CA GLU A 169 9.97 -6.88 30.93
C GLU A 169 9.15 -7.25 29.68
N MET A 170 8.84 -8.54 29.50
CA MET A 170 7.97 -9.02 28.41
C MET A 170 6.59 -8.37 28.48
N ASP A 171 5.99 -8.34 29.67
CA ASP A 171 4.67 -7.74 29.89
C ASP A 171 4.71 -6.22 29.68
N TYR A 172 5.78 -5.54 30.08
CA TYR A 172 5.99 -4.11 29.82
C TYR A 172 6.04 -3.82 28.32
N ARG A 173 6.96 -4.47 27.58
CA ARG A 173 7.12 -4.23 26.13
C ARG A 173 5.86 -4.58 25.35
N LYS A 174 5.14 -5.63 25.75
CA LYS A 174 3.84 -5.98 25.18
C LYS A 174 2.85 -4.84 25.36
N ARG A 175 2.64 -4.35 26.59
CA ARG A 175 1.71 -3.23 26.85
C ARG A 175 2.11 -1.97 26.09
N TYR A 176 3.41 -1.64 26.08
CA TYR A 176 3.93 -0.46 25.38
C TYR A 176 3.67 -0.53 23.87
N ASN A 177 3.95 -1.68 23.24
CA ASN A 177 3.70 -1.89 21.82
C ASN A 177 2.19 -1.86 21.48
N GLU A 178 1.36 -2.46 22.32
CA GLU A 178 -0.09 -2.42 22.15
C GLU A 178 -0.64 -0.99 22.28
N GLU A 179 -0.17 -0.22 23.26
CA GLU A 179 -0.55 1.19 23.42
C GLU A 179 -0.09 2.04 22.25
N PHE A 180 1.16 1.86 21.81
CA PHE A 180 1.69 2.52 20.63
C PHE A 180 0.83 2.23 19.39
N GLY A 181 0.47 0.96 19.18
CA GLY A 181 -0.40 0.54 18.08
C GLY A 181 -1.81 1.16 18.14
N ARG A 182 -2.43 1.19 19.33
CA ARG A 182 -3.73 1.85 19.53
C ARG A 182 -3.69 3.34 19.20
N ASN A 183 -2.65 4.05 19.67
CA ASN A 183 -2.47 5.47 19.41
C ASN A 183 -2.17 5.76 17.93
N GLN A 184 -1.35 4.92 17.28
CA GLN A 184 -1.08 4.99 15.84
C GLN A 184 -2.38 4.85 15.03
N LYS A 185 -3.21 3.86 15.39
CA LYS A 185 -4.51 3.61 14.74
C LYS A 185 -5.45 4.80 14.90
N LYS A 186 -5.57 5.34 16.11
CA LYS A 186 -6.38 6.55 16.39
C LYS A 186 -5.93 7.74 15.53
N LEU A 187 -4.62 8.03 15.50
CA LEU A 187 -4.08 9.13 14.69
C LEU A 187 -4.29 8.88 13.19
N SER A 188 -4.20 7.65 12.73
CA SER A 188 -4.50 7.27 11.34
C SER A 188 -5.96 7.53 10.98
N ASN A 189 -6.90 7.18 11.87
CA ASN A 189 -8.33 7.45 11.68
C ASN A 189 -8.61 8.96 11.66
N GLU A 190 -8.00 9.73 12.57
CA GLU A 190 -8.06 11.20 12.57
C GLU A 190 -7.53 11.78 11.24
N LEU A 191 -6.41 11.26 10.73
CA LEU A 191 -5.81 11.70 9.47
C LEU A 191 -6.70 11.40 8.27
N ALA A 192 -7.26 10.20 8.20
CA ALA A 192 -8.16 9.79 7.13
C ALA A 192 -9.41 10.69 7.10
N LEU A 193 -10.00 10.97 8.27
CA LEU A 193 -11.15 11.87 8.38
C LEU A 193 -10.82 13.31 7.97
N CYS A 194 -9.70 13.86 8.43
CA CYS A 194 -9.23 15.19 8.02
C CYS A 194 -9.01 15.24 6.50
N THR A 195 -8.37 14.21 5.93
CA THR A 195 -8.10 14.13 4.50
C THR A 195 -9.39 14.08 3.67
N TYR A 196 -10.36 13.27 4.11
CA TYR A 196 -11.68 13.20 3.52
C TYR A 196 -12.37 14.56 3.52
N ASN A 197 -12.45 15.21 4.69
CA ASN A 197 -13.13 16.51 4.82
C ASN A 197 -12.47 17.58 3.94
N VAL A 198 -11.14 17.61 3.86
CA VAL A 198 -10.42 18.53 2.97
C VAL A 198 -10.74 18.23 1.51
N ALA A 199 -10.70 16.97 1.09
CA ALA A 199 -11.01 16.58 -0.29
C ALA A 199 -12.44 16.98 -0.69
N GLN A 200 -13.43 16.70 0.16
CA GLN A 200 -14.83 17.02 -0.10
C GLN A 200 -15.16 18.52 0.04
N SER A 201 -14.21 19.34 0.50
CA SER A 201 -14.33 20.80 0.53
C SER A 201 -13.75 21.48 -0.72
N LEU A 202 -13.06 20.74 -1.59
CA LEU A 202 -12.50 21.29 -2.82
C LEU A 202 -13.62 21.67 -3.80
N PRO A 203 -13.51 22.78 -4.56
CA PRO A 203 -14.55 23.17 -5.53
C PRO A 203 -14.82 22.11 -6.59
N GLU A 204 -13.78 21.38 -6.99
CA GLU A 204 -13.84 20.31 -7.98
C GLU A 204 -13.48 18.98 -7.31
N HIS A 205 -14.49 18.21 -6.94
CA HIS A 205 -14.34 16.88 -6.38
C HIS A 205 -15.48 15.97 -6.82
N LEU A 206 -15.21 14.67 -6.86
CA LEU A 206 -16.24 13.65 -6.96
C LEU A 206 -16.64 13.22 -5.54
N PRO A 207 -17.94 13.09 -5.24
CA PRO A 207 -18.40 12.59 -3.96
C PRO A 207 -17.82 11.21 -3.66
N ARG A 208 -17.39 11.02 -2.41
CA ARG A 208 -16.91 9.74 -1.90
C ARG A 208 -17.55 9.41 -0.55
N PRO A 209 -17.71 8.11 -0.23
CA PRO A 209 -18.17 7.72 1.08
C PRO A 209 -17.14 8.16 2.12
N LYS A 210 -17.65 8.58 3.28
CA LYS A 210 -16.80 8.87 4.44
C LYS A 210 -16.01 7.61 4.82
N PRO A 211 -14.71 7.71 5.12
CA PRO A 211 -13.93 6.55 5.52
C PRO A 211 -14.50 5.91 6.79
N GLU A 212 -14.58 4.59 6.80
CA GLU A 212 -14.85 3.81 8.00
C GLU A 212 -13.64 3.87 8.93
N GLU A 213 -13.88 3.97 10.24
CA GLU A 213 -12.80 3.94 11.22
C GLU A 213 -12.16 2.54 11.22
N TYR A 214 -10.84 2.49 11.03
CA TYR A 214 -10.09 1.23 11.08
C TYR A 214 -10.02 0.68 12.48
#